data_AF-A0A1Q4Z9D8-F1
#
_entry.id   AF-A0A1Q4Z9D8-F1
#
_cell.length_a   1.000
_cell.length_b   1.000
_cell.length_c   1.000
_cell.angle_alpha   90.00
_cell.angle_beta   90.00
_cell.angle_gamma   90.00
#
_symmetry.space_group_name_H-M   'P 1'
#
loop_
_entity.id
_entity.type
_entity.pdbx_description
1 polymer ?
#
loop_
_entity_poly.entity_id
_entity_poly.type
_entity_poly.pdbx_seq_one_letter_code
_entity_poly.pdbx_strand_id
1 'polypeptide(L)'
;MTSFPFAAFMADQYRVHQPGDRRTEEWYRGLLRPAATRDTDGGLALAAERQGDLIGFRSALWLDGSGDHWSYGGSFGDLLLKRDGEESARSTYPYDAFKVPAEDSAYELTQNLSKIDTSDRNWLRSTALTTTWSFRSRLEPDVYSRGVPIFFPAYDLPVDGVNTLPARGGIKVGLSAEGHAGYTPGTITEASLSYSYDGGTTWTRAPTEQRAGTWTATLDHTGATGKQVMLRATLTDSNSNSVTQTITRAYDVR
;
A
#
# COMPACT_ATOMS: atom_id res chain seq x y z
N MET A 1 -20.30 4.99 13.58
CA MET A 1 -19.74 6.30 13.96
C MET A 1 -19.23 6.96 12.69
N THR A 2 -19.62 8.21 12.40
CA THR A 2 -19.12 8.95 11.23
C THR A 2 -17.85 9.70 11.61
N SER A 3 -16.70 9.15 11.24
CA SER A 3 -15.37 9.78 11.32
C SER A 3 -15.09 10.75 10.16
N PHE A 4 -16.06 10.94 9.27
CA PHE A 4 -15.97 11.82 8.12
C PHE A 4 -16.30 13.27 8.52
N PRO A 5 -15.55 14.29 8.06
CA PRO A 5 -14.29 14.23 7.31
C PRO A 5 -13.00 14.19 8.16
N PHE A 6 -13.07 14.42 9.48
CA PHE A 6 -11.93 14.95 10.25
C PHE A 6 -11.17 13.97 11.16
N ALA A 7 -11.52 12.69 11.21
CA ALA A 7 -10.93 11.82 12.22
C ALA A 7 -9.90 10.85 11.64
N ALA A 8 -8.71 10.88 12.24
CA ALA A 8 -7.76 9.78 12.23
C ALA A 8 -8.45 8.56 12.84
N PHE A 9 -8.97 7.69 11.97
CA PHE A 9 -9.74 6.54 12.40
C PHE A 9 -9.11 5.28 11.82
N MET A 10 -8.74 4.35 12.69
CA MET A 10 -8.42 2.98 12.33
C MET A 10 -9.19 2.03 13.24
N ALA A 11 -9.53 0.89 12.70
CA ALA A 11 -10.02 -0.27 13.41
C ALA A 11 -8.89 -1.29 13.55
N ASP A 12 -9.15 -2.27 14.39
CA ASP A 12 -8.30 -3.42 14.66
C ASP A 12 -9.17 -4.67 14.55
N GLN A 13 -8.54 -5.83 14.45
CA GLN A 13 -9.24 -7.11 14.47
C GLN A 13 -9.94 -7.32 15.82
N TYR A 14 -11.09 -7.99 15.78
CA TYR A 14 -11.74 -8.45 17.00
C TYR A 14 -10.89 -9.54 17.63
N ARG A 15 -10.54 -9.37 18.91
CA ARG A 15 -9.73 -10.35 19.64
C ARG A 15 -10.46 -10.78 20.92
N VAL A 16 -10.35 -12.08 21.24
CA VAL A 16 -10.79 -12.64 22.52
C VAL A 16 -9.57 -12.73 23.43
N HIS A 17 -9.65 -12.08 24.59
CA HIS A 17 -8.57 -12.07 25.58
C HIS A 17 -8.83 -13.05 26.71
N GLN A 18 -7.77 -13.72 27.18
CA GLN A 18 -7.78 -14.56 28.37
C GLN A 18 -7.30 -13.77 29.60
N PRO A 19 -7.76 -14.13 30.82
CA PRO A 19 -7.24 -13.52 32.04
C PRO A 19 -5.71 -13.66 32.14
N GLY A 20 -5.01 -12.52 32.25
CA GLY A 20 -3.55 -12.48 32.34
C GLY A 20 -2.84 -12.07 31.04
N ASP A 21 -3.57 -11.95 29.93
CA ASP A 21 -3.01 -11.46 28.67
C ASP A 21 -2.41 -10.06 28.81
N ARG A 22 -1.20 -9.88 28.28
CA ARG A 22 -0.52 -8.59 28.15
C ARG A 22 -0.05 -8.42 26.72
N ARG A 23 -0.33 -7.26 26.12
CA ARG A 23 0.11 -6.91 24.77
C ARG A 23 0.66 -5.49 24.71
N THR A 24 1.54 -5.28 23.75
CA THR A 24 2.00 -3.95 23.33
C THR A 24 1.47 -3.72 21.93
N GLU A 25 0.91 -2.54 21.68
CA GLU A 25 0.45 -2.15 20.36
C GLU A 25 1.03 -0.79 19.98
N GLU A 26 1.38 -0.67 18.71
CA GLU A 26 1.87 0.56 18.12
C GLU A 26 0.94 0.93 16.97
N TRP A 27 0.07 1.89 17.22
CA TRP A 27 -0.90 2.37 16.26
C TRP A 27 -0.29 3.50 15.44
N TYR A 28 -0.64 3.56 14.14
CA TYR A 28 -0.25 4.61 13.19
C TYR A 28 1.25 4.68 12.88
N ARG A 29 2.08 3.81 13.47
CA ARG A 29 3.52 3.75 13.20
C ARG A 29 3.76 3.19 11.80
N GLY A 30 4.78 3.70 11.12
CA GLY A 30 5.15 3.29 9.78
C GLY A 30 4.36 4.01 8.70
N LEU A 31 4.50 3.50 7.48
CA LEU A 31 3.87 4.09 6.30
C LEU A 31 2.42 3.63 6.23
N LEU A 32 1.48 4.57 6.38
CA LEU A 32 0.07 4.27 6.10
C LEU A 32 -0.10 4.06 4.60
N ARG A 33 -0.66 2.90 4.22
CA ARG A 33 -0.78 2.44 2.83
C ARG A 33 -2.08 1.64 2.59
N PRO A 34 -2.58 1.54 1.35
CA PRO A 34 -3.61 0.59 1.04
C PRO A 34 -3.08 -0.84 1.15
N ALA A 35 -3.95 -1.75 1.60
CA ALA A 35 -3.66 -3.18 1.73
C ALA A 35 -4.96 -4.00 1.84
N ALA A 36 -4.85 -5.31 1.68
CA ALA A 36 -5.89 -6.22 2.12
C ALA A 36 -6.02 -6.16 3.66
N THR A 37 -7.25 -6.21 4.17
CA THR A 37 -7.50 -6.29 5.61
C THR A 37 -7.31 -7.71 6.12
N ARG A 38 -7.36 -7.88 7.44
CA ARG A 38 -7.56 -9.19 8.05
C ARG A 38 -9.05 -9.54 8.13
N ASP A 39 -9.40 -10.80 7.93
CA ASP A 39 -10.71 -11.34 8.29
C ASP A 39 -10.76 -11.65 9.81
N THR A 40 -11.87 -12.24 10.27
CA THR A 40 -12.07 -12.56 11.68
C THR A 40 -11.15 -13.65 12.22
N ASP A 41 -10.56 -14.45 11.33
CA ASP A 41 -9.64 -15.54 11.67
C ASP A 41 -8.17 -15.10 11.52
N GLY A 42 -7.93 -13.82 11.20
CA GLY A 42 -6.60 -13.25 10.95
C GLY A 42 -6.06 -13.54 9.55
N GLY A 43 -6.85 -14.19 8.69
CA GLY A 43 -6.55 -14.42 7.29
C GLY A 43 -6.58 -13.13 6.47
N LEU A 44 -5.90 -13.11 5.33
CA LEU A 44 -6.01 -12.00 4.38
C LEU A 44 -7.42 -11.97 3.80
N ALA A 45 -8.10 -10.82 3.84
CA ALA A 45 -9.37 -10.60 3.16
C ALA A 45 -9.17 -10.44 1.64
N LEU A 46 -10.23 -10.69 0.87
CA LEU A 46 -10.23 -10.49 -0.58
C LEU A 46 -10.16 -8.99 -0.90
N ALA A 47 -9.21 -8.59 -1.76
CA ALA A 47 -9.03 -7.19 -2.14
C ALA A 47 -9.34 -6.91 -3.62
N ALA A 48 -9.20 -7.91 -4.48
CA ALA A 48 -9.61 -7.81 -5.87
C ALA A 48 -9.93 -9.16 -6.48
N GLU A 49 -10.95 -9.17 -7.32
CA GLU A 49 -11.42 -10.38 -7.99
C GLU A 49 -11.99 -10.05 -9.37
N ARG A 50 -12.00 -11.06 -10.23
CA ARG A 50 -12.73 -11.07 -11.47
C ARG A 50 -13.91 -12.03 -11.35
N GLN A 51 -15.10 -11.51 -11.61
CA GLN A 51 -16.35 -12.27 -11.68
C GLN A 51 -16.97 -12.03 -13.05
N GLY A 52 -16.81 -13.00 -13.96
CA GLY A 52 -17.26 -12.85 -15.34
C GLY A 52 -16.59 -11.66 -16.06
N ASP A 53 -17.42 -10.71 -16.48
CA ASP A 53 -17.03 -9.47 -17.16
C ASP A 53 -16.77 -8.31 -16.19
N LEU A 54 -16.64 -8.56 -14.88
CA LEU A 54 -16.34 -7.54 -13.88
C LEU A 54 -14.99 -7.79 -13.22
N ILE A 55 -14.15 -6.76 -13.11
CA ILE A 55 -13.01 -6.71 -12.19
C ILE A 55 -13.36 -5.77 -11.04
N GLY A 56 -13.48 -6.31 -9.83
CA GLY A 56 -13.71 -5.58 -8.60
C GLY A 56 -12.41 -5.29 -7.85
N PHE A 57 -12.31 -4.12 -7.23
CA PHE A 57 -11.22 -3.74 -6.34
C PHE A 57 -11.74 -3.00 -5.11
N ARG A 58 -11.34 -3.46 -3.93
CA ARG A 58 -11.53 -2.79 -2.65
C ARG A 58 -10.45 -3.19 -1.66
N SER A 59 -9.62 -2.24 -1.26
CA SER A 59 -8.65 -2.41 -0.18
C SER A 59 -9.11 -1.69 1.09
N ALA A 60 -8.44 -1.94 2.22
CA ALA A 60 -8.31 -0.87 3.20
C ALA A 60 -7.60 0.31 2.54
N LEU A 61 -8.00 1.52 2.89
CA LEU A 61 -7.37 2.74 2.36
C LEU A 61 -6.08 3.04 3.11
N TRP A 62 -6.08 2.76 4.41
CA TRP A 62 -4.94 2.97 5.30
C TRP A 62 -4.73 1.73 6.15
N LEU A 63 -3.55 1.14 6.11
CA LEU A 63 -3.03 0.11 6.99
C LEU A 63 -1.71 0.62 7.57
N ASP A 64 -1.52 0.52 8.88
CA ASP A 64 -0.25 0.92 9.50
C ASP A 64 0.83 -0.17 9.39
N GLY A 65 2.02 0.14 9.90
CA GLY A 65 3.19 -0.73 9.83
C GLY A 65 3.06 -2.02 10.65
N SER A 66 2.07 -2.14 11.56
CA SER A 66 1.82 -3.38 12.29
C SER A 66 1.22 -4.47 11.39
N GLY A 67 0.50 -4.07 10.34
CA GLY A 67 -0.26 -4.98 9.49
C GLY A 67 -1.65 -5.36 10.05
N ASP A 68 -2.02 -4.80 11.20
CA ASP A 68 -3.20 -5.18 11.98
C ASP A 68 -4.19 -4.03 12.21
N HIS A 69 -3.80 -2.77 12.02
CA HIS A 69 -4.71 -1.62 12.20
C HIS A 69 -4.99 -0.95 10.86
N TRP A 70 -6.27 -0.84 10.50
CA TRP A 70 -6.68 -0.37 9.18
C TRP A 70 -7.89 0.56 9.17
N SER A 71 -8.13 1.23 8.05
CA SER A 71 -9.29 2.09 7.84
C SER A 71 -9.83 2.00 6.42
N TYR A 72 -11.15 2.02 6.29
CA TYR A 72 -11.86 2.27 5.02
C TYR A 72 -12.28 3.74 4.85
N GLY A 73 -11.97 4.60 5.83
CA GLY A 73 -12.41 5.99 5.86
C GLY A 73 -11.24 6.98 6.01
N GLY A 74 -11.58 8.25 6.28
CA GLY A 74 -10.58 9.31 6.50
C GLY A 74 -9.76 9.65 5.26
N SER A 75 -10.32 9.45 4.07
CA SER A 75 -9.67 9.69 2.78
C SER A 75 -10.68 10.08 1.69
N PHE A 76 -10.18 10.72 0.65
CA PHE A 76 -10.79 10.79 -0.67
C PHE A 76 -9.90 10.08 -1.68
N GLY A 77 -10.48 9.64 -2.78
CA GLY A 77 -9.71 9.00 -3.82
C GLY A 77 -10.54 8.63 -5.01
N ASP A 78 -9.84 8.18 -6.03
CA ASP A 78 -10.38 7.73 -7.31
C ASP A 78 -9.63 6.49 -7.77
N LEU A 79 -10.22 5.82 -8.75
CA LEU A 79 -9.60 4.73 -9.48
C LEU A 79 -9.54 5.05 -10.97
N LEU A 80 -8.46 4.62 -11.60
CA LEU A 80 -8.28 4.59 -13.06
C LEU A 80 -7.87 3.18 -13.46
N LEU A 81 -8.63 2.55 -14.35
CA LEU A 81 -8.28 1.27 -14.97
C LEU A 81 -7.86 1.51 -16.42
N LYS A 82 -6.62 1.14 -16.74
CA LYS A 82 -6.16 1.01 -18.13
C LYS A 82 -6.18 -0.44 -18.56
N ARG A 83 -6.43 -0.64 -19.85
CA ARG A 83 -6.33 -1.91 -20.56
C ARG A 83 -5.40 -1.71 -21.74
N ASP A 84 -4.38 -2.55 -21.87
CA ASP A 84 -3.42 -2.55 -22.98
C ASP A 84 -2.83 -1.14 -23.26
N GLY A 85 -2.63 -0.36 -22.19
CA GLY A 85 -2.06 1.00 -22.21
C GLY A 85 -3.08 2.13 -22.35
N GLU A 86 -4.35 1.84 -22.65
CA GLU A 86 -5.41 2.83 -22.86
C GLU A 86 -6.37 2.90 -21.67
N GLU A 87 -6.86 4.10 -21.34
CA GLU A 87 -7.90 4.26 -20.31
C GLU A 87 -9.17 3.51 -20.73
N SER A 88 -9.62 2.61 -19.85
CA SER A 88 -10.81 1.78 -20.08
C SER A 88 -11.98 2.14 -19.17
N ALA A 89 -11.69 2.54 -17.92
CA ALA A 89 -12.69 2.94 -16.95
C ALA A 89 -12.10 3.81 -15.84
N ARG A 90 -12.97 4.55 -15.15
CA ARG A 90 -12.62 5.35 -13.98
C ARG A 90 -13.72 5.33 -12.93
N SER A 91 -13.36 5.51 -11.68
CA SER A 91 -14.29 5.71 -10.56
C SER A 91 -13.93 6.97 -9.80
N THR A 92 -14.94 7.70 -9.32
CA THR A 92 -14.74 8.82 -8.38
C THR A 92 -14.63 8.35 -6.92
N TYR A 93 -14.57 7.03 -6.71
CA TYR A 93 -14.32 6.40 -5.43
C TYR A 93 -13.03 5.59 -5.50
N PRO A 94 -12.33 5.37 -4.37
CA PRO A 94 -11.10 4.58 -4.32
C PRO A 94 -11.34 3.05 -4.33
N TYR A 95 -12.55 2.62 -4.67
CA TYR A 95 -13.00 1.23 -4.80
C TYR A 95 -14.12 1.19 -5.84
N ASP A 96 -14.19 0.15 -6.67
CA ASP A 96 -15.28 -0.04 -7.63
C ASP A 96 -15.23 -1.44 -8.27
N ALA A 97 -16.21 -1.72 -9.13
CA ALA A 97 -16.16 -2.81 -10.10
C ALA A 97 -16.26 -2.26 -11.53
N PHE A 98 -15.35 -2.71 -12.41
CA PHE A 98 -15.26 -2.27 -13.79
C PHE A 98 -15.66 -3.37 -14.75
N LYS A 99 -16.47 -3.01 -15.76
CA LYS A 99 -16.75 -3.92 -16.87
C LYS A 99 -15.51 -4.08 -17.74
N VAL A 100 -15.08 -5.31 -17.94
CA VAL A 100 -13.93 -5.70 -18.75
C VAL A 100 -14.30 -6.82 -19.71
N PRO A 101 -13.71 -6.86 -20.92
CA PRO A 101 -14.05 -7.87 -21.90
C PRO A 101 -13.32 -9.19 -21.63
N ALA A 102 -13.73 -10.24 -22.32
CA ALA A 102 -13.33 -11.62 -22.00
C ALA A 102 -11.85 -11.92 -22.27
N GLU A 103 -11.21 -11.18 -23.19
CA GLU A 103 -9.86 -11.50 -23.65
C GLU A 103 -8.81 -11.38 -22.55
N ASP A 104 -7.70 -12.08 -22.75
CA ASP A 104 -6.49 -11.92 -21.96
C ASP A 104 -5.82 -10.59 -22.33
N SER A 105 -5.87 -9.64 -21.40
CA SER A 105 -5.30 -8.30 -21.56
C SER A 105 -4.38 -7.94 -20.42
N ALA A 106 -3.47 -7.01 -20.69
CA ALA A 106 -2.70 -6.32 -19.67
C ALA A 106 -3.56 -5.21 -19.06
N TYR A 107 -3.57 -5.10 -17.74
CA TYR A 107 -4.30 -4.07 -17.02
C TYR A 107 -3.35 -3.27 -16.13
N GLU A 108 -3.64 -1.97 -15.99
CA GLU A 108 -3.05 -1.13 -14.96
C GLU A 108 -4.19 -0.51 -14.14
N LEU A 109 -4.24 -0.83 -12.85
CA LEU A 109 -5.17 -0.19 -11.91
C LEU A 109 -4.39 0.84 -11.10
N THR A 110 -4.80 2.10 -11.15
CA THR A 110 -4.25 3.17 -10.32
C THR A 110 -5.27 3.62 -9.29
N GLN A 111 -4.88 3.61 -8.02
CA GLN A 111 -5.63 4.18 -6.91
C GLN A 111 -4.93 5.44 -6.41
N ASN A 112 -5.67 6.55 -6.38
CA ASN A 112 -5.26 7.77 -5.71
C ASN A 112 -5.96 7.88 -4.37
N LEU A 113 -5.23 8.23 -3.32
CA LEU A 113 -5.75 8.48 -1.98
C LEU A 113 -5.22 9.81 -1.47
N SER A 114 -6.04 10.54 -0.71
CA SER A 114 -5.66 11.78 -0.07
C SER A 114 -6.38 11.96 1.25
N LYS A 115 -5.66 12.44 2.27
CA LYS A 115 -6.22 12.77 3.57
C LYS A 115 -6.57 14.25 3.60
N ILE A 116 -7.57 14.59 4.41
CA ILE A 116 -7.78 15.99 4.83
C ILE A 116 -6.75 16.31 5.91
N ASP A 117 -6.21 17.52 5.83
CA ASP A 117 -5.35 18.06 6.89
C ASP A 117 -6.07 18.04 8.25
N THR A 118 -5.35 17.61 9.27
CA THR A 118 -5.88 17.46 10.62
C THR A 118 -4.86 17.94 11.65
N SER A 119 -5.32 18.25 12.86
CA SER A 119 -4.45 18.55 14.00
C SER A 119 -3.96 17.29 14.73
N ASP A 120 -4.47 16.10 14.38
CA ASP A 120 -4.03 14.84 14.96
C ASP A 120 -2.61 14.48 14.49
N ARG A 121 -1.67 14.51 15.44
CA ARG A 121 -0.25 14.26 15.19
C ARG A 121 0.03 12.87 14.60
N ASN A 122 -0.83 11.89 14.86
CA ASN A 122 -0.67 10.52 14.37
C ASN A 122 -1.13 10.36 12.90
N TRP A 123 -1.79 11.37 12.32
CA TRP A 123 -2.34 11.33 10.96
C TRP A 123 -1.64 12.31 9.99
N LEU A 124 -0.52 12.92 10.41
CA LEU A 124 0.24 13.92 9.66
C LEU A 124 1.24 13.35 8.65
N ARG A 125 1.25 12.02 8.42
CA ARG A 125 2.10 11.34 7.44
C ARG A 125 1.27 10.55 6.44
N SER A 126 1.90 10.19 5.32
CA SER A 126 1.25 9.51 4.21
C SER A 126 -0.01 10.29 3.81
N THR A 127 0.15 11.57 3.53
CA THR A 127 -0.98 12.50 3.34
C THR A 127 -1.67 12.32 1.99
N ALA A 128 -0.95 11.80 1.00
CA ALA A 128 -1.50 11.39 -0.28
C ALA A 128 -0.69 10.24 -0.86
N LEU A 129 -1.36 9.31 -1.54
CA LEU A 129 -0.76 8.15 -2.17
C LEU A 129 -1.26 7.99 -3.60
N THR A 130 -0.37 7.54 -4.47
CA THR A 130 -0.72 6.97 -5.76
C THR A 130 -0.14 5.57 -5.81
N THR A 131 -0.99 4.56 -5.95
CA THR A 131 -0.57 3.17 -6.11
C THR A 131 -1.06 2.64 -7.44
N THR A 132 -0.16 2.17 -8.29
CA THR A 132 -0.47 1.56 -9.59
C THR A 132 -0.06 0.11 -9.56
N TRP A 133 -1.00 -0.79 -9.85
CA TRP A 133 -0.75 -2.22 -10.04
C TRP A 133 -0.82 -2.56 -11.52
N SER A 134 0.16 -3.31 -12.02
CA SER A 134 0.16 -3.88 -13.37
C SER A 134 0.01 -5.40 -13.28
N PHE A 135 -0.96 -5.96 -13.98
CA PHE A 135 -1.28 -7.39 -13.94
C PHE A 135 -1.93 -7.86 -15.25
N ARG A 136 -2.04 -9.17 -15.45
CA ARG A 136 -2.85 -9.77 -16.52
C ARG A 136 -4.12 -10.38 -15.98
N SER A 137 -5.19 -10.31 -16.78
CA SER A 137 -6.47 -10.95 -16.45
C SER A 137 -7.21 -11.37 -17.71
N ARG A 138 -7.90 -12.51 -17.64
CA ARG A 138 -8.78 -13.03 -18.69
C ARG A 138 -10.03 -13.63 -18.07
N LEU A 139 -11.11 -13.74 -18.84
CA LEU A 139 -12.28 -14.49 -18.41
C LEU A 139 -11.93 -15.98 -18.34
N GLU A 140 -12.30 -16.61 -17.22
CA GLU A 140 -12.30 -18.06 -17.07
C GLU A 140 -13.76 -18.51 -16.92
N PRO A 141 -14.41 -19.01 -17.99
CA PRO A 141 -15.86 -19.23 -18.01
C PRO A 141 -16.39 -20.15 -16.90
N ASP A 142 -15.58 -21.11 -16.47
CA ASP A 142 -15.94 -22.11 -15.46
C ASP A 142 -15.53 -21.71 -14.02
N VAL A 143 -15.05 -20.48 -13.83
CA VAL A 143 -14.59 -19.96 -12.54
C VAL A 143 -15.51 -18.84 -12.10
N TYR A 144 -16.23 -19.06 -11.00
CA TYR A 144 -17.17 -18.09 -10.45
C TYR A 144 -16.48 -16.78 -10.01
N SER A 145 -15.35 -16.91 -9.32
CA SER A 145 -14.51 -15.78 -8.90
C SER A 145 -13.03 -16.19 -8.99
N ARG A 146 -12.24 -15.35 -9.68
CA ARG A 146 -10.78 -15.48 -9.76
C ARG A 146 -10.14 -14.27 -9.11
N GLY A 147 -9.28 -14.47 -8.11
CA GLY A 147 -8.52 -13.36 -7.54
C GLY A 147 -7.65 -12.66 -8.59
N VAL A 148 -7.67 -11.33 -8.60
CA VAL A 148 -6.83 -10.56 -9.51
C VAL A 148 -5.39 -10.56 -8.97
N PRO A 149 -4.36 -10.72 -9.82
CA PRO A 149 -2.94 -10.76 -9.42
C PRO A 149 -2.34 -9.43 -8.93
N ILE A 150 -3.01 -8.75 -8.00
CA ILE A 150 -2.50 -7.56 -7.32
C ILE A 150 -1.91 -7.90 -5.95
N PHE A 151 -0.93 -7.11 -5.52
CA PHE A 151 -0.32 -7.25 -4.20
C PHE A 151 0.14 -5.88 -3.66
N PHE A 152 0.36 -5.80 -2.35
CA PHE A 152 0.59 -4.54 -1.65
C PHE A 152 2.02 -4.48 -1.10
N PRO A 153 2.80 -3.41 -1.37
CA PRO A 153 4.16 -3.25 -0.83
C PRO A 153 4.13 -3.09 0.68
N ALA A 154 4.88 -3.90 1.41
CA ALA A 154 5.07 -3.80 2.86
C ALA A 154 6.50 -3.33 3.19
N TYR A 155 6.62 -2.53 4.24
CA TYR A 155 7.85 -1.83 4.59
C TYR A 155 8.22 -2.07 6.04
N ASP A 156 9.43 -2.55 6.27
CA ASP A 156 10.06 -2.52 7.59
C ASP A 156 10.90 -1.25 7.68
N LEU A 157 10.25 -0.14 8.04
CA LEU A 157 10.85 1.18 8.14
C LEU A 157 11.04 1.54 9.63
N PRO A 158 12.28 1.81 10.09
CA PRO A 158 12.58 2.00 11.52
C PRO A 158 12.27 3.44 12.00
N VAL A 159 11.05 3.90 11.77
CA VAL A 159 10.56 5.20 12.25
C VAL A 159 10.23 5.18 13.74
N ASP A 160 10.25 6.34 14.39
CA ASP A 160 9.72 6.50 15.76
C ASP A 160 8.19 6.65 15.80
N GLY A 161 7.63 6.84 17.01
CA GLY A 161 6.17 6.92 17.22
C GLY A 161 5.46 8.13 16.61
N VAL A 162 6.20 9.07 16.00
CA VAL A 162 5.64 10.19 15.22
C VAL A 162 6.12 10.17 13.77
N ASN A 163 6.54 8.99 13.31
CA ASN A 163 6.96 8.71 11.95
C ASN A 163 8.09 9.64 11.49
N THR A 164 9.21 9.62 12.22
CA THR A 164 10.45 10.31 11.83
C THR A 164 11.66 9.38 11.77
N LEU A 165 12.65 9.77 10.95
CA LEU A 165 13.96 9.13 10.85
C LEU A 165 15.09 10.10 11.20
N PRO A 166 16.21 9.64 11.77
CA PRO A 166 17.36 10.50 12.05
C PRO A 166 18.05 10.97 10.75
N ALA A 167 18.63 12.17 10.77
CA ALA A 167 19.46 12.71 9.70
C ALA A 167 20.85 12.03 9.60
N ARG A 168 20.87 10.76 9.17
CA ARG A 168 22.11 9.97 8.98
C ARG A 168 22.03 9.05 7.78
N GLY A 169 23.20 8.58 7.35
CA GLY A 169 23.35 7.47 6.42
C GLY A 169 23.09 6.09 7.04
N GLY A 170 22.89 5.10 6.17
CA GLY A 170 22.88 3.68 6.55
C GLY A 170 21.57 3.17 7.16
N ILE A 171 20.47 3.92 7.01
CA ILE A 171 19.16 3.49 7.52
C ILE A 171 18.63 2.39 6.61
N LYS A 172 18.38 1.21 7.17
CA LYS A 172 17.89 0.04 6.45
C LYS A 172 16.37 0.03 6.42
N VAL A 173 15.80 -0.28 5.26
CA VAL A 173 14.37 -0.45 5.04
C VAL A 173 14.13 -1.81 4.41
N GLY A 174 13.40 -2.68 5.10
CA GLY A 174 12.96 -3.95 4.51
C GLY A 174 11.84 -3.70 3.50
N LEU A 175 11.91 -4.37 2.35
CA LEU A 175 10.88 -4.33 1.31
C LEU A 175 10.30 -5.73 1.14
N SER A 176 8.97 -5.84 1.21
CA SER A 176 8.25 -7.09 0.98
C SER A 176 6.91 -6.82 0.33
N ALA A 177 6.16 -7.87 0.03
CA ALA A 177 4.86 -7.78 -0.60
C ALA A 177 3.87 -8.68 0.14
N GLU A 178 2.63 -8.26 0.20
CA GLU A 178 1.54 -9.03 0.76
C GLU A 178 0.39 -9.14 -0.24
N GLY A 179 -0.17 -10.33 -0.36
CA GLY A 179 -1.30 -10.61 -1.25
C GLY A 179 -2.65 -10.23 -0.65
N HIS A 180 -3.65 -11.00 -1.04
CA HIS A 180 -5.01 -10.97 -0.51
C HIS A 180 -5.63 -12.38 -0.62
N ALA A 181 -6.85 -12.61 -0.12
CA ALA A 181 -7.46 -13.95 -0.12
C ALA A 181 -7.45 -14.66 -1.49
N GLY A 182 -7.56 -13.90 -2.58
CA GLY A 182 -7.63 -14.43 -3.94
C GLY A 182 -6.28 -14.54 -4.65
N TYR A 183 -5.19 -14.04 -4.06
CA TYR A 183 -3.89 -14.03 -4.71
C TYR A 183 -2.72 -14.01 -3.71
N THR A 184 -1.85 -15.01 -3.80
CA THR A 184 -0.54 -15.02 -3.15
C THR A 184 0.53 -14.62 -4.17
N PRO A 185 1.33 -13.57 -3.91
CA PRO A 185 2.37 -13.13 -4.85
C PRO A 185 3.44 -14.20 -5.03
N GLY A 186 4.05 -14.23 -6.21
CA GLY A 186 5.28 -14.97 -6.42
C GLY A 186 6.45 -14.37 -5.64
N THR A 187 7.62 -14.99 -5.76
CA THR A 187 8.85 -14.41 -5.19
C THR A 187 9.12 -13.05 -5.82
N ILE A 188 9.41 -12.03 -5.00
CA ILE A 188 9.80 -10.70 -5.52
C ILE A 188 11.16 -10.80 -6.21
N THR A 189 11.17 -10.55 -7.52
CA THR A 189 12.34 -10.63 -8.41
C THR A 189 13.01 -9.28 -8.59
N GLU A 190 12.25 -8.19 -8.45
CA GLU A 190 12.78 -6.83 -8.51
C GLU A 190 12.16 -5.97 -7.41
N ALA A 191 13.01 -5.19 -6.73
CA ALA A 191 12.56 -4.17 -5.78
C ALA A 191 13.40 -2.90 -5.93
N SER A 192 12.75 -1.76 -5.80
CA SER A 192 13.43 -0.47 -5.72
C SER A 192 12.72 0.46 -4.75
N LEU A 193 13.52 1.32 -4.11
CA LEU A 193 13.03 2.42 -3.28
C LEU A 193 13.76 3.70 -3.69
N SER A 194 13.01 4.79 -3.79
CA SER A 194 13.54 6.12 -4.02
C SER A 194 12.86 7.11 -3.09
N TYR A 195 13.55 8.20 -2.78
CA TYR A 195 13.03 9.26 -1.94
C TYR A 195 13.23 10.64 -2.56
N SER A 196 12.37 11.58 -2.20
CA SER A 196 12.38 12.96 -2.67
C SER A 196 12.10 13.92 -1.51
N TYR A 197 12.66 15.13 -1.60
CA TYR A 197 12.41 16.23 -0.66
C TYR A 197 11.73 17.44 -1.31
N ASP A 198 11.46 17.39 -2.62
CA ASP A 198 11.04 18.53 -3.45
C ASP A 198 9.71 18.26 -4.19
N GLY A 199 8.81 17.54 -3.52
CA GLY A 199 7.50 17.22 -4.08
C GLY A 199 7.53 16.16 -5.17
N GLY A 200 8.58 15.34 -5.25
CA GLY A 200 8.72 14.31 -6.28
C GLY A 200 9.26 14.84 -7.61
N THR A 201 9.80 16.06 -7.63
CA THR A 201 10.44 16.65 -8.82
C THR A 201 11.76 15.94 -9.13
N THR A 202 12.56 15.69 -8.09
CA THR A 202 13.78 14.89 -8.18
C THR A 202 13.71 13.71 -7.24
N TRP A 203 14.31 12.58 -7.64
CA TRP A 203 14.30 11.33 -6.89
C TRP A 203 15.72 10.81 -6.68
N THR A 204 16.09 10.58 -5.43
CA THR A 204 17.31 9.85 -5.08
C THR A 204 16.97 8.37 -4.96
N ARG A 205 17.61 7.53 -5.78
CA ARG A 205 17.47 6.07 -5.68
C ARG A 205 18.27 5.56 -4.50
N ALA A 206 17.62 4.84 -3.60
CA ALA A 206 18.29 4.14 -2.51
C ALA A 206 18.94 2.85 -3.04
N PRO A 207 20.23 2.58 -2.73
CA PRO A 207 20.82 1.28 -2.99
C PRO A 207 19.94 0.17 -2.41
N THR A 208 19.50 -0.74 -3.27
CA THR A 208 18.54 -1.81 -2.93
C THR A 208 19.16 -3.14 -3.32
N GLU A 209 19.24 -4.07 -2.37
CA GLU A 209 19.85 -5.39 -2.56
C GLU A 209 18.94 -6.49 -2.02
N GLN A 210 19.07 -7.69 -2.60
CA GLN A 210 18.43 -8.90 -2.10
C GLN A 210 19.47 -9.80 -1.42
N ARG A 211 19.20 -10.24 -0.19
CA ARG A 211 20.03 -11.22 0.52
C ARG A 211 19.13 -12.25 1.19
N ALA A 212 19.39 -13.54 0.93
CA ALA A 212 18.62 -14.65 1.48
C ALA A 212 17.09 -14.46 1.32
N GLY A 213 16.64 -14.01 0.14
CA GLY A 213 15.23 -13.77 -0.15
C GLY A 213 14.63 -12.47 0.43
N THR A 214 15.39 -11.71 1.24
CA THR A 214 14.94 -10.44 1.82
C THR A 214 15.47 -9.27 1.00
N TRP A 215 14.59 -8.34 0.62
CA TRP A 215 14.97 -7.09 -0.03
C TRP A 215 15.21 -6.00 1.00
N THR A 216 16.30 -5.24 0.84
CA THR A 216 16.64 -4.14 1.73
C THR A 216 17.13 -2.94 0.94
N ALA A 217 16.50 -1.79 1.16
CA ALA A 217 16.98 -0.50 0.69
C ALA A 217 17.78 0.21 1.80
N THR A 218 18.80 0.97 1.41
CA THR A 218 19.61 1.77 2.34
C THR A 218 19.44 3.25 2.05
N LEU A 219 18.87 3.99 3.00
CA LEU A 219 18.63 5.42 2.89
C LEU A 219 19.82 6.23 3.43
N ASP A 220 20.02 7.41 2.85
CA ASP A 220 20.93 8.42 3.36
C ASP A 220 20.24 9.78 3.51
N HIS A 221 20.05 10.18 4.76
CA HIS A 221 19.46 11.45 5.16
C HIS A 221 20.48 12.39 5.82
N THR A 222 21.77 12.17 5.61
CA THR A 222 22.83 13.05 6.12
C THR A 222 22.58 14.48 5.64
N GLY A 223 22.49 15.43 6.58
CA GLY A 223 22.23 16.84 6.27
C GLY A 223 20.78 17.19 5.90
N ALA A 224 19.84 16.25 6.03
CA ALA A 224 18.44 16.45 5.66
C ALA A 224 17.50 16.76 6.83
N THR A 225 18.02 17.16 8.00
CA THR A 225 17.19 17.54 9.17
C THR A 225 16.09 18.53 8.80
N GLY A 226 14.87 18.27 9.29
CA GLY A 226 13.69 19.09 9.05
C GLY A 226 13.01 18.88 7.70
N LYS A 227 13.53 17.99 6.85
CA LYS A 227 12.91 17.70 5.54
C LYS A 227 11.74 16.72 5.67
N GLN A 228 10.70 16.97 4.88
CA GLN A 228 9.61 16.03 4.63
C GLN A 228 10.01 15.13 3.48
N VAL A 229 9.78 13.83 3.61
CA VAL A 229 10.22 12.85 2.61
C VAL A 229 9.04 12.26 1.87
N MET A 230 9.07 12.30 0.55
CA MET A 230 8.24 11.44 -0.28
C MET A 230 8.99 10.15 -0.57
N LEU A 231 8.27 9.03 -0.60
CA LEU A 231 8.82 7.74 -1.01
C LEU A 231 8.16 7.26 -2.30
N ARG A 232 8.93 6.56 -3.12
CA ARG A 232 8.42 5.77 -4.23
C ARG A 232 9.06 4.40 -4.19
N ALA A 233 8.23 3.36 -4.14
CA ALA A 233 8.67 1.98 -4.21
C ALA A 233 8.07 1.29 -5.43
N THR A 234 8.85 0.39 -6.04
CA THR A 234 8.36 -0.50 -7.10
C THR A 234 8.78 -1.92 -6.76
N LEU A 235 7.85 -2.86 -6.85
CA LEU A 235 8.07 -4.29 -6.64
C LEU A 235 7.52 -5.07 -7.85
N THR A 236 8.26 -6.09 -8.29
CA THR A 236 7.83 -7.03 -9.34
C THR A 236 7.99 -8.45 -8.82
N ASP A 237 6.97 -9.29 -9.04
CA ASP A 237 7.01 -10.70 -8.65
C ASP A 237 7.43 -11.63 -9.80
N SER A 238 7.67 -12.91 -9.49
CA SER A 238 8.05 -13.93 -10.48
C SER A 238 6.97 -14.23 -11.52
N ASN A 239 5.74 -13.76 -11.33
CA ASN A 239 4.65 -13.86 -12.29
C ASN A 239 4.54 -12.61 -13.18
N SER A 240 5.51 -11.69 -13.09
CA SER A 240 5.57 -10.43 -13.83
C SER A 240 4.42 -9.46 -13.50
N ASN A 241 3.78 -9.63 -12.34
CA ASN A 241 2.89 -8.61 -11.77
C ASN A 241 3.75 -7.59 -11.03
N SER A 242 3.36 -6.33 -11.08
CA SER A 242 4.11 -5.26 -10.42
C SER A 242 3.21 -4.26 -9.72
N VAL A 243 3.80 -3.55 -8.77
CA VAL A 243 3.17 -2.44 -8.07
C VAL A 243 4.17 -1.31 -7.92
N THR A 244 3.73 -0.09 -8.22
CA THR A 244 4.45 1.14 -7.91
C THR A 244 3.61 1.98 -6.96
N GLN A 245 4.16 2.31 -5.80
CA GLN A 245 3.50 3.14 -4.79
C GLN A 245 4.33 4.39 -4.53
N THR A 246 3.71 5.55 -4.67
CA THR A 246 4.26 6.86 -4.26
C THR A 246 3.50 7.35 -3.05
N ILE A 247 4.23 7.75 -2.00
CA ILE A 247 3.69 8.21 -0.72
C ILE A 247 4.20 9.63 -0.47
N THR A 248 3.28 10.58 -0.40
CA THR A 248 3.57 11.98 -0.02
C THR A 248 3.74 12.07 1.49
N ARG A 249 4.83 12.74 1.91
CA ARG A 249 5.20 12.92 3.32
C ARG A 249 5.14 11.61 4.11
N ALA A 250 5.84 10.60 3.59
CA ALA A 250 5.98 9.28 4.18
C ALA A 250 6.50 9.36 5.64
N TYR A 251 7.51 10.20 5.87
CA TYR A 251 8.05 10.53 7.19
C TYR A 251 8.75 11.89 7.11
N ASP A 252 9.12 12.43 8.27
CA ASP A 252 9.98 13.61 8.38
C ASP A 252 11.38 13.20 8.89
N VAL A 253 12.41 13.97 8.56
CA VAL A 253 13.79 13.75 9.06
C VAL A 253 14.04 14.63 10.29
N ARG A 254 14.54 14.04 11.38
CA ARG A 254 14.90 14.73 12.62
C ARG A 254 16.42 14.86 12.83
#